data_AF-A0A4Y8KIZ9-F1
#
_entry.id   AF-A0A4Y8KIZ9-F1
#
_cell.length_a   1.000
_cell.length_b   1.000
_cell.length_c   1.000
_cell.angle_alpha   90.00
_cell.angle_beta   90.00
_cell.angle_gamma   90.00
#
_symmetry.space_group_name_H-M   'P 1'
#
loop_
_entity.id
_entity.type
_entity.pdbx_description
1 polymer ?
#
loop_
_entity_poly.entity_id
_entity_poly.type
_entity_poly.pdbx_seq_one_letter_code
_entity_poly.pdbx_strand_id
1 'polypeptide(L)'
;MSDITLARTLVPDRYASLPMLRLFLPLIDTNDRARRWSSYLEDGIELAGSTEWFELWNRHRESHGAVEPAPVPARGRLDPLTARALKDALMLRASPDTVLHCLCWEGYAAVPADPGGPTVHHFGHDFVRCDLTIRQMLHEATADRIPEFAHDDLGHFAWGTNLYPDSVIIAGAEPIYRALINDPRLDTVTIRKESDLLPVSSGD
;
A
#
# COMPACT_ATOMS: atom_id res chain seq x y z
N MET A 1 -14.41 -3.00 18.58
CA MET A 1 -13.42 -4.08 18.50
C MET A 1 -12.80 -3.93 17.13
N SER A 2 -11.51 -3.61 17.03
CA SER A 2 -10.84 -3.56 15.75
C SER A 2 -10.74 -4.99 15.22
N ASP A 3 -11.43 -5.26 14.12
CA ASP A 3 -11.39 -6.58 13.49
C ASP A 3 -9.98 -6.78 12.91
N ILE A 4 -9.31 -7.84 13.36
CA ILE A 4 -8.00 -8.21 12.85
C ILE A 4 -8.15 -8.55 11.37
N THR A 5 -7.52 -7.77 10.50
CA THR A 5 -7.60 -7.97 9.05
C THR A 5 -6.50 -8.93 8.61
N LEU A 6 -6.91 -9.99 7.89
CA LEU A 6 -5.97 -10.89 7.23
C LEU A 6 -5.52 -10.24 5.93
N ALA A 7 -4.22 -10.16 5.67
CA ALA A 7 -3.67 -9.56 4.45
C ALA A 7 -4.27 -10.19 3.18
N ARG A 8 -4.51 -11.50 3.20
CA ARG A 8 -5.12 -12.23 2.09
C ARG A 8 -6.56 -11.80 1.75
N THR A 9 -7.31 -11.22 2.70
CA THR A 9 -8.69 -10.78 2.43
C THR A 9 -8.73 -9.45 1.70
N LEU A 10 -7.61 -8.71 1.66
CA LEU A 10 -7.51 -7.45 0.93
C LEU A 10 -7.28 -7.66 -0.58
N VAL A 11 -6.96 -8.87 -1.01
CA VAL A 11 -6.78 -9.19 -2.44
C VAL A 11 -7.85 -10.19 -2.89
N PRO A 12 -8.37 -10.10 -4.13
CA PRO A 12 -9.38 -11.05 -4.60
C PRO A 12 -8.86 -12.50 -4.62
N ASP A 13 -9.74 -13.47 -4.33
CA ASP A 13 -9.39 -14.90 -4.23
C ASP A 13 -8.60 -15.45 -5.42
N ARG A 14 -8.85 -14.93 -6.64
CA ARG A 14 -8.13 -15.35 -7.84
C ARG A 14 -6.62 -15.08 -7.79
N TYR A 15 -6.17 -14.19 -6.91
CA TYR A 15 -4.75 -13.85 -6.68
C TYR A 15 -4.17 -14.53 -5.44
N ALA A 16 -4.96 -15.30 -4.68
CA ALA A 16 -4.54 -15.88 -3.40
C ALA A 16 -3.38 -16.89 -3.52
N SER A 17 -3.09 -17.38 -4.73
CA SER A 17 -1.96 -18.27 -5.02
C SER A 17 -0.65 -17.53 -5.31
N LEU A 18 -0.69 -16.22 -5.56
CA LEU A 18 0.51 -15.43 -5.82
C LEU A 18 1.27 -15.15 -4.51
N PRO A 19 2.60 -15.01 -4.58
CA PRO A 19 3.36 -14.53 -3.44
C PRO A 19 2.92 -13.10 -3.07
N MET A 20 2.77 -12.88 -1.76
CA MET A 20 2.30 -11.61 -1.22
C MET A 20 3.39 -10.89 -0.43
N LEU A 21 3.37 -9.58 -0.50
CA LEU A 21 4.19 -8.71 0.33
C LEU A 21 3.36 -7.54 0.87
N ARG A 22 3.82 -6.97 1.97
CA ARG A 22 3.38 -5.66 2.46
C ARG A 22 4.43 -4.66 2.02
N LEU A 23 3.99 -3.66 1.27
CA LEU A 23 4.80 -2.50 0.90
C LEU A 23 4.43 -1.36 1.85
N PHE A 24 5.38 -0.88 2.62
CA PHE A 24 5.17 0.25 3.50
C PHE A 24 5.21 1.55 2.70
N LEU A 25 4.17 2.36 2.83
CA LEU A 25 4.12 3.68 2.25
C LEU A 25 5.00 4.63 3.07
N PRO A 26 5.54 5.71 2.47
CA PRO A 26 6.40 6.63 3.21
C PRO A 26 5.68 7.22 4.42
N LEU A 27 6.45 7.53 5.46
CA LEU A 27 6.02 8.42 6.53
C LEU A 27 6.35 9.87 6.12
N ILE A 28 5.56 10.81 6.58
CA ILE A 28 5.71 12.24 6.32
C ILE A 28 6.19 12.91 7.60
N ASP A 29 7.38 13.50 7.56
CA ASP A 29 7.92 14.25 8.69
C ASP A 29 7.29 15.65 8.79
N THR A 30 7.66 16.39 9.84
CA THR A 30 7.17 17.75 10.09
C THR A 30 7.50 18.78 9.01
N ASN A 31 8.42 18.45 8.11
CA ASN A 31 8.81 19.29 6.97
C ASN A 31 8.16 18.83 5.65
N ASP A 32 7.11 18.00 5.72
CA ASP A 32 6.43 17.36 4.58
C ASP A 32 7.39 16.52 3.71
N ARG A 33 8.44 15.95 4.31
CA ARG A 33 9.39 15.09 3.61
C ARG A 33 9.02 13.63 3.83
N ALA A 34 9.06 12.86 2.74
CA ALA A 34 8.92 11.42 2.78
C ALA A 34 10.12 10.77 3.47
N ARG A 35 9.84 9.86 4.40
CA ARG A 35 10.79 9.07 5.17
C ARG A 35 10.44 7.59 5.08
N ARG A 36 11.48 6.76 5.03
CA ARG A 36 11.36 5.31 5.03
C ARG A 36 11.15 4.82 6.46
N TRP A 37 10.34 3.79 6.63
CA TRP A 37 10.15 3.11 7.91
C TRP A 37 11.48 2.55 8.43
N SER A 38 12.29 2.00 7.54
CA SER A 38 13.62 1.48 7.88
C SER A 38 14.55 2.54 8.49
N SER A 39 14.33 3.84 8.22
CA SER A 39 15.14 4.91 8.81
C SER A 39 14.89 5.14 10.31
N TYR A 40 13.82 4.53 10.86
CA TYR A 40 13.48 4.61 12.28
C TYR A 40 13.79 3.32 13.04
N LEU A 41 14.32 2.29 12.38
CA LEU A 41 14.73 1.04 13.02
C LEU A 41 16.05 1.21 13.77
N GLU A 42 16.20 0.42 14.82
CA GLU A 42 17.48 0.21 15.48
C GLU A 42 18.36 -0.73 14.65
N ASP A 43 19.68 -0.63 14.86
CA ASP A 43 20.65 -1.48 14.18
C ASP A 43 20.35 -2.97 14.42
N GLY A 44 20.24 -3.73 13.33
CA GLY A 44 19.98 -5.17 13.36
C GLY A 44 18.51 -5.56 13.52
N ILE A 45 17.59 -4.60 13.58
CA ILE A 45 16.14 -4.87 13.55
C ILE A 45 15.63 -4.75 12.12
N GLU A 46 14.78 -5.69 11.70
CA GLU A 46 14.12 -5.70 10.39
C GLU A 46 12.63 -5.38 10.53
N LEU A 47 12.03 -4.85 9.45
CA LEU A 47 10.58 -4.71 9.36
C LEU A 47 9.92 -6.10 9.36
N ALA A 48 8.77 -6.19 10.00
CA ALA A 48 7.92 -7.38 10.00
C ALA A 48 6.54 -7.04 9.40
N GLY A 49 5.82 -8.06 8.93
CA GLY A 49 4.44 -7.88 8.43
C GLY A 49 3.51 -7.21 9.43
N SER A 50 3.77 -7.40 10.74
CA SER A 50 3.01 -6.84 11.85
C SER A 50 3.53 -5.48 12.35
N THR A 51 4.55 -4.88 11.73
CA THR A 51 5.10 -3.60 12.21
C THR A 51 4.06 -2.49 12.09
N GLU A 52 3.78 -1.80 13.20
CA GLU A 52 2.88 -0.65 13.28
C GLU A 52 3.70 0.65 13.34
N TRP A 53 3.24 1.69 12.63
CA TRP A 53 3.98 2.95 12.53
C TRP A 53 4.18 3.64 13.90
N PHE A 54 3.17 3.58 14.77
CA PHE A 54 3.20 4.25 16.07
C PHE A 54 4.17 3.56 17.03
N GLU A 55 4.16 2.21 17.05
CA GLU A 55 5.15 1.44 17.82
C GLU A 55 6.57 1.67 17.32
N LEU A 56 6.77 1.67 15.99
CA LEU A 56 8.07 1.96 15.38
C LEU A 56 8.61 3.31 15.85
N TRP A 57 7.79 4.36 15.78
CA TRP A 57 8.19 5.70 16.22
C TRP A 57 8.45 5.76 17.73
N ASN A 58 7.61 5.14 18.56
CA ASN A 58 7.81 5.16 20.01
C ASN A 58 9.15 4.52 20.41
N ARG A 59 9.49 3.37 19.83
CA ARG A 59 10.78 2.71 20.07
C ARG A 59 11.94 3.60 19.59
N HIS A 60 11.83 4.16 18.39
CA HIS A 60 12.84 5.08 17.87
C HIS A 60 13.08 6.26 18.83
N ARG A 61 11.99 6.88 19.30
CA ARG A 61 12.03 8.01 20.23
C ARG A 61 12.68 7.65 21.56
N GLU A 62 12.34 6.49 22.12
CA GLU A 62 12.91 6.00 23.38
C GLU A 62 14.41 5.73 23.26
N SER A 63 14.84 5.10 22.16
CA SER A 63 16.24 4.72 21.94
C SER A 63 17.15 5.88 21.55
N HIS A 64 16.63 6.90 20.85
CA HIS A 64 17.41 8.03 20.35
C HIS A 64 17.15 9.36 21.08
N GLY A 65 16.24 9.38 22.06
CA GLY A 65 15.85 10.60 22.77
C GLY A 65 15.25 11.67 21.87
N ALA A 66 14.56 11.27 20.79
CA ALA A 66 13.98 12.20 19.83
C ALA A 66 12.91 13.08 20.51
N VAL A 67 12.98 14.39 20.27
CA VAL A 67 11.99 15.36 20.79
C VAL A 67 11.05 15.89 19.70
N GLU A 68 11.30 15.50 18.45
CA GLU A 68 10.49 15.90 17.31
C GLU A 68 9.11 15.23 17.36
N PRO A 69 8.07 15.85 16.75
CA PRO A 69 6.79 15.19 16.55
C PRO A 69 6.92 13.90 15.73
N ALA A 70 6.02 12.95 15.98
CA ALA A 70 5.98 11.71 15.22
C ALA A 70 5.73 11.99 13.73
N PRO A 71 6.49 11.34 12.82
CA PRO A 71 6.13 11.34 11.41
C PRO A 71 4.82 10.58 11.23
N VAL A 72 3.98 11.01 10.30
CA VAL A 72 2.65 10.43 10.09
C VAL A 72 2.62 9.61 8.80
N PRO A 73 1.80 8.56 8.69
CA PRO A 73 1.65 7.85 7.43
C PRO A 73 1.21 8.76 6.28
N ALA A 74 1.69 8.47 5.06
CA ALA A 74 1.31 9.22 3.87
C ALA A 74 -0.15 9.00 3.42
N ARG A 75 -0.91 8.15 4.11
CA ARG A 75 -2.36 7.93 3.90
C ARG A 75 -2.71 7.60 2.45
N GLY A 76 -1.93 6.73 1.82
CA GLY A 76 -2.10 6.34 0.42
C GLY A 76 -1.32 7.17 -0.60
N ARG A 77 -0.67 8.27 -0.21
CA ARG A 77 0.20 9.04 -1.12
C ARG A 77 1.52 8.32 -1.37
N LEU A 78 1.92 8.23 -2.64
CA LEU A 78 3.23 7.73 -3.04
C LEU A 78 4.23 8.88 -3.15
N ASP A 79 5.42 8.70 -2.59
CA ASP A 79 6.56 9.56 -2.96
C ASP A 79 7.12 9.17 -4.34
N PRO A 80 7.86 10.07 -5.02
CA PRO A 80 8.37 9.80 -6.36
C PRO A 80 9.24 8.55 -6.50
N LEU A 81 9.99 8.16 -5.45
CA LEU A 81 10.82 6.95 -5.48
C LEU A 81 9.94 5.70 -5.41
N THR A 82 8.93 5.68 -4.54
CA THR A 82 7.98 4.56 -4.45
C THR A 82 7.20 4.37 -5.75
N ALA A 83 6.67 5.47 -6.31
CA ALA A 83 5.95 5.42 -7.57
C ALA A 83 6.83 4.92 -8.73
N ARG A 84 8.11 5.31 -8.74
CA ARG A 84 9.05 4.84 -9.76
C ARG A 84 9.37 3.35 -9.60
N ALA A 85 9.60 2.86 -8.39
CA ALA A 85 9.89 1.46 -8.14
C ALA A 85 8.69 0.55 -8.48
N LEU A 86 7.48 0.96 -8.08
CA LEU A 86 6.25 0.29 -8.48
C LEU A 86 6.09 0.24 -10.00
N LYS A 87 6.35 1.36 -10.70
CA LYS A 87 6.36 1.38 -12.17
C LYS A 87 7.32 0.35 -12.72
N ASP A 88 8.58 0.40 -12.32
CA ASP A 88 9.63 -0.48 -12.86
C ASP A 88 9.25 -1.96 -12.65
N ALA A 89 8.68 -2.32 -11.50
CA ALA A 89 8.23 -3.68 -11.21
C ALA A 89 7.02 -4.11 -12.06
N LEU A 90 5.98 -3.26 -12.16
CA LEU A 90 4.77 -3.56 -12.94
C LEU A 90 5.07 -3.71 -14.44
N MET A 91 6.00 -2.93 -14.97
CA MET A 91 6.40 -2.99 -16.39
C MET A 91 7.07 -4.31 -16.80
N LEU A 92 7.41 -5.19 -15.85
CA LEU A 92 7.94 -6.53 -16.17
C LEU A 92 6.89 -7.46 -16.80
N ARG A 93 5.60 -7.19 -16.56
CA ARG A 93 4.48 -8.04 -17.02
C ARG A 93 3.34 -7.26 -17.66
N ALA A 94 3.37 -5.94 -17.60
CA ALA A 94 2.33 -5.06 -18.12
C ALA A 94 2.93 -3.90 -18.93
N SER A 95 2.09 -3.24 -19.70
CA SER A 95 2.43 -1.98 -20.38
C SER A 95 1.94 -0.79 -19.54
N PRO A 96 2.45 0.44 -19.75
CA PRO A 96 1.95 1.61 -19.03
C PRO A 96 0.45 1.85 -19.21
N ASP A 97 -0.11 1.36 -20.32
CA ASP A 97 -1.49 1.56 -20.73
C ASP A 97 -2.36 0.32 -20.39
N THR A 98 -1.79 -0.68 -19.70
CA THR A 98 -2.56 -1.77 -19.10
C THR A 98 -3.53 -1.19 -18.07
N VAL A 99 -4.82 -1.50 -18.23
CA VAL A 99 -5.89 -1.09 -17.33
C VAL A 99 -5.85 -1.94 -16.08
N LEU A 100 -5.97 -1.28 -14.93
CA LEU A 100 -6.23 -1.88 -13.64
C LEU A 100 -7.67 -1.55 -13.26
N HIS A 101 -8.39 -2.58 -12.83
CA HIS A 101 -9.72 -2.42 -12.27
C HIS A 101 -9.58 -2.01 -10.82
N CYS A 102 -10.01 -0.79 -10.50
CA CYS A 102 -9.83 -0.23 -9.18
C CYS A 102 -11.15 0.06 -8.49
N LEU A 103 -11.10 0.03 -7.16
CA LEU A 103 -12.15 0.50 -6.28
C LEU A 103 -11.60 1.68 -5.47
N CYS A 104 -12.32 2.79 -5.51
CA CYS A 104 -12.02 4.03 -4.82
C CYS A 104 -13.11 4.30 -3.79
N TRP A 105 -12.76 4.65 -2.56
CA TRP A 105 -13.75 4.92 -1.51
C TRP A 105 -14.63 6.13 -1.85
N GLU A 106 -15.96 5.98 -1.75
CA GLU A 106 -16.92 7.02 -2.12
C GLU A 106 -16.76 8.28 -1.27
N GLY A 107 -16.34 8.14 0.00
CA GLY A 107 -16.18 9.26 0.91
C GLY A 107 -15.12 10.30 0.50
N TYR A 108 -14.27 10.00 -0.49
CA TYR A 108 -13.29 10.93 -1.05
C TYR A 108 -13.71 11.57 -2.38
N ALA A 109 -14.92 11.34 -2.89
CA ALA A 109 -15.31 11.58 -4.29
C ALA A 109 -15.17 13.06 -4.78
N ALA A 110 -13.93 13.42 -5.12
CA ALA A 110 -13.58 14.32 -6.22
C ALA A 110 -12.87 13.55 -7.36
N VAL A 111 -12.75 12.23 -7.25
CA VAL A 111 -12.39 11.35 -8.38
C VAL A 111 -13.57 11.36 -9.34
N PRO A 112 -13.37 11.54 -10.66
CA PRO A 112 -14.45 11.45 -11.63
C PRO A 112 -14.90 9.99 -11.72
N ALA A 113 -15.74 9.59 -10.76
CA ALA A 113 -16.55 8.40 -10.86
C ALA A 113 -17.35 8.52 -12.15
N ASP A 114 -17.51 7.42 -12.87
CA ASP A 114 -18.67 7.28 -13.74
C ASP A 114 -19.91 7.53 -12.85
N PRO A 115 -20.61 8.68 -12.97
CA PRO A 115 -21.62 9.11 -12.00
C PRO A 115 -22.85 8.19 -11.97
N GLY A 116 -22.91 7.18 -12.84
CA GLY A 116 -23.93 6.15 -12.88
C GLY A 116 -23.42 4.72 -12.65
N GLY A 117 -22.15 4.54 -12.29
CA GLY A 117 -21.58 3.23 -11.99
C GLY A 117 -22.14 2.63 -10.69
N PRO A 118 -22.34 1.29 -10.61
CA PRO A 118 -22.80 0.66 -9.38
C PRO A 118 -21.77 0.79 -8.26
N THR A 119 -22.21 1.18 -7.06
CA THR A 119 -21.39 1.11 -5.84
C THR A 119 -21.14 -0.34 -5.45
N VAL A 120 -19.96 -0.60 -4.90
CA VAL A 120 -19.54 -1.90 -4.40
C VAL A 120 -19.37 -1.78 -2.89
N HIS A 121 -20.18 -2.51 -2.13
CA HIS A 121 -20.05 -2.57 -0.67
C HIS A 121 -18.97 -3.59 -0.29
N HIS A 122 -17.93 -3.14 0.41
CA HIS A 122 -16.80 -3.97 0.82
C HIS A 122 -16.25 -3.51 2.17
N PHE A 123 -15.90 -4.43 3.08
CA PHE A 123 -15.40 -4.10 4.43
C PHE A 123 -16.19 -3.01 5.19
N GLY A 124 -17.52 -2.97 5.04
CA GLY A 124 -18.37 -1.99 5.72
C GLY A 124 -18.38 -0.59 5.07
N HIS A 125 -17.77 -0.42 3.91
CA HIS A 125 -17.66 0.83 3.18
C HIS A 125 -18.15 0.69 1.74
N ASP A 126 -18.61 1.82 1.17
CA ASP A 126 -19.04 1.89 -0.21
C ASP A 126 -17.92 2.43 -1.10
N PHE A 127 -17.67 1.72 -2.19
CA PHE A 127 -16.64 2.03 -3.17
C PHE A 127 -17.26 2.27 -4.53
N VAL A 128 -16.65 3.17 -5.30
CA VAL A 128 -16.94 3.39 -6.71
C VAL A 128 -15.87 2.74 -7.57
N ARG A 129 -16.26 2.25 -8.75
CA ARG A 129 -15.31 1.72 -9.72
C ARG A 129 -14.57 2.87 -10.39
N CYS A 130 -13.26 2.73 -10.51
CA CYS A 130 -12.36 3.73 -11.08
C CYS A 130 -11.28 3.01 -11.89
N ASP A 131 -11.61 2.53 -13.08
CA ASP A 131 -10.63 1.85 -13.94
C ASP A 131 -9.54 2.84 -14.39
N LEU A 132 -8.29 2.53 -14.06
CA LEU A 132 -7.13 3.40 -14.34
C LEU A 132 -6.06 2.60 -15.07
N THR A 133 -5.42 3.20 -16.06
CA THR A 133 -4.15 2.64 -16.56
C THR A 133 -3.08 2.71 -15.46
N ILE A 134 -2.09 1.81 -15.51
CA ILE A 134 -0.93 1.86 -14.59
C ILE A 134 -0.32 3.28 -14.56
N ARG A 135 -0.22 3.92 -15.72
CA ARG A 135 0.28 5.30 -15.84
C ARG A 135 -0.59 6.30 -15.06
N GLN A 136 -1.91 6.25 -15.22
CA GLN A 136 -2.84 7.15 -14.53
C GLN A 136 -2.82 6.92 -13.01
N MET A 137 -2.94 5.66 -12.58
CA MET A 137 -2.90 5.29 -11.17
C MET A 137 -1.63 5.81 -10.49
N LEU A 138 -0.45 5.60 -11.09
CA LEU A 138 0.80 6.09 -10.49
C LEU A 138 0.92 7.62 -10.49
N HIS A 139 0.34 8.28 -11.50
CA HIS A 139 0.32 9.74 -11.55
C HIS A 139 -0.58 10.32 -10.44
N GLU A 140 -1.82 9.84 -10.35
CA GLU A 140 -2.79 10.25 -9.33
C GLU A 140 -2.28 9.96 -7.93
N ALA A 141 -1.67 8.80 -7.71
CA ALA A 141 -1.14 8.40 -6.42
C ALA A 141 0.03 9.26 -5.91
N THR A 142 0.73 9.97 -6.79
CA THR A 142 1.75 10.96 -6.37
C THR A 142 1.16 12.33 -6.04
N ALA A 143 -0.04 12.65 -6.55
CA ALA A 143 -0.71 13.93 -6.34
C ALA A 143 -1.73 13.88 -5.19
N ASP A 144 -2.38 12.74 -4.98
CA ASP A 144 -3.36 12.50 -3.93
C ASP A 144 -3.10 11.14 -3.29
N ARG A 145 -3.77 10.08 -3.76
CA ARG A 145 -3.71 8.75 -3.14
C ARG A 145 -3.87 7.64 -4.17
N ILE A 146 -3.37 6.46 -3.80
CA ILE A 146 -3.70 5.22 -4.49
C ILE A 146 -5.20 4.88 -4.35
N PRO A 147 -5.79 4.15 -5.30
CA PRO A 147 -7.06 3.45 -5.07
C PRO A 147 -6.90 2.37 -3.99
N GLU A 148 -7.96 2.13 -3.21
CA GLU A 148 -7.90 1.15 -2.13
C GLU A 148 -7.70 -0.28 -2.64
N PHE A 149 -8.25 -0.59 -3.82
CA PHE A 149 -8.06 -1.88 -4.47
C PHE A 149 -7.72 -1.66 -5.93
N ALA A 150 -6.83 -2.48 -6.48
CA ALA A 150 -6.52 -2.48 -7.91
C ALA A 150 -6.09 -3.88 -8.33
N HIS A 151 -6.52 -4.32 -9.51
CA HIS A 151 -6.07 -5.59 -10.06
C HIS A 151 -6.07 -5.60 -11.59
N ASP A 152 -5.20 -6.39 -12.20
CA ASP A 152 -5.14 -6.56 -13.66
C ASP A 152 -6.14 -7.60 -14.18
N ASP A 153 -6.31 -7.74 -15.49
CA ASP A 153 -7.10 -8.85 -16.05
C ASP A 153 -6.31 -10.15 -16.23
N LEU A 154 -4.98 -10.03 -16.31
CA LEU A 154 -4.09 -11.15 -16.62
C LEU A 154 -3.79 -12.04 -15.42
N GLY A 155 -4.21 -11.66 -14.22
CA GLY A 155 -3.96 -12.43 -13.01
C GLY A 155 -2.52 -12.30 -12.52
N HIS A 156 -1.77 -11.27 -12.94
CA HIS A 156 -0.38 -11.09 -12.52
C HIS A 156 -0.24 -10.15 -11.34
N PHE A 157 -1.21 -9.29 -11.09
CA PHE A 157 -1.10 -8.26 -10.07
C PHE A 157 -2.44 -7.92 -9.44
N ALA A 158 -2.45 -7.87 -8.12
CA ALA A 158 -3.47 -7.20 -7.35
C ALA A 158 -2.83 -6.50 -6.15
N TRP A 159 -3.43 -5.41 -5.71
CA TRP A 159 -3.20 -4.87 -4.38
C TRP A 159 -4.51 -4.61 -3.65
N GLY A 160 -4.40 -4.43 -2.34
CA GLY A 160 -5.50 -3.99 -1.51
C GLY A 160 -5.02 -3.34 -0.23
N THR A 161 -5.87 -2.50 0.35
CA THR A 161 -5.56 -1.75 1.56
C THR A 161 -6.82 -1.28 2.30
N ASN A 162 -6.66 -0.91 3.57
CA ASN A 162 -7.68 -0.20 4.36
C ASN A 162 -7.70 1.30 4.05
N LEU A 163 -8.66 2.02 4.62
CA LEU A 163 -8.75 3.48 4.50
C LEU A 163 -7.54 4.17 5.16
N TYR A 164 -7.15 5.30 4.58
CA TYR A 164 -5.96 6.10 4.98
C TYR A 164 -4.70 5.27 5.26
N PRO A 165 -4.23 4.50 4.26
CA PRO A 165 -3.30 3.43 4.54
C PRO A 165 -1.88 3.90 4.81
N ASP A 166 -1.22 3.15 5.69
CA ASP A 166 0.21 3.26 5.97
C ASP A 166 1.06 2.31 5.10
N SER A 167 0.41 1.38 4.43
CA SER A 167 1.00 0.29 3.66
C SER A 167 -0.03 -0.31 2.71
N VAL A 168 0.44 -1.07 1.72
CA VAL A 168 -0.42 -1.81 0.79
C VAL A 168 -0.03 -3.28 0.77
N ILE A 169 -1.01 -4.16 0.63
CA ILE A 169 -0.76 -5.58 0.38
C ILE A 169 -0.74 -5.80 -1.11
N ILE A 170 0.34 -6.38 -1.62
CA ILE A 170 0.52 -6.68 -3.04
C ILE A 170 0.62 -8.18 -3.21
N ALA A 171 -0.24 -8.73 -4.05
CA ALA A 171 -0.12 -10.07 -4.62
C ALA A 171 0.41 -9.93 -6.04
N GLY A 172 1.59 -10.49 -6.33
CA GLY A 172 2.28 -10.29 -7.60
C GLY A 172 2.86 -11.57 -8.17
N ALA A 173 2.80 -11.73 -9.50
CA ALA A 173 3.52 -12.77 -10.20
C ALA A 173 5.03 -12.69 -9.87
N GLU A 174 5.73 -13.83 -9.94
CA GLU A 174 7.09 -13.95 -9.42
C GLU A 174 8.06 -12.83 -9.87
N PRO A 175 8.08 -12.36 -11.14
CA PRO A 175 8.95 -11.24 -11.51
C PRO A 175 8.60 -9.92 -10.84
N ILE A 176 7.31 -9.62 -10.67
CA ILE A 176 6.84 -8.42 -9.97
C ILE A 176 7.23 -8.53 -8.49
N TYR A 177 6.89 -9.65 -7.85
CA TYR A 177 7.20 -9.89 -6.44
C TYR A 177 8.71 -9.79 -6.16
N ARG A 178 9.55 -10.46 -6.97
CA ARG A 178 11.00 -10.40 -6.83
C ARG A 178 11.55 -9.00 -7.07
N ALA A 179 11.00 -8.25 -8.01
CA ALA A 179 11.42 -6.88 -8.26
C ALA A 179 11.12 -5.99 -7.05
N LEU A 180 9.93 -6.10 -6.47
CA LEU A 180 9.51 -5.30 -5.32
C LEU A 180 10.29 -5.64 -4.04
N ILE A 181 10.40 -6.94 -3.70
CA ILE A 181 11.03 -7.37 -2.44
C ILE A 181 12.54 -7.10 -2.39
N ASN A 182 13.18 -7.00 -3.56
CA ASN A 182 14.62 -6.75 -3.67
C ASN A 182 14.95 -5.29 -4.08
N ASP A 183 13.95 -4.41 -4.18
CA ASP A 183 14.20 -3.01 -4.53
C ASP A 183 14.65 -2.23 -3.29
N PRO A 184 15.92 -1.73 -3.24
CA PRO A 184 16.42 -1.02 -2.07
C PRO A 184 15.77 0.36 -1.86
N ARG A 185 14.95 0.83 -2.82
CA ARG A 185 14.18 2.07 -2.68
C ARG A 185 12.91 1.88 -1.84
N LEU A 186 12.50 0.63 -1.61
CA LEU A 186 11.24 0.27 -0.99
C LEU A 186 11.45 -0.40 0.37
N ASP A 187 10.55 -0.10 1.30
CA ASP A 187 10.40 -0.89 2.52
C ASP A 187 9.33 -1.95 2.24
N THR A 188 9.75 -3.20 2.11
CA THR A 188 8.85 -4.32 1.82
C THR A 188 9.14 -5.50 2.72
N VAL A 189 8.09 -6.25 3.07
CA VAL A 189 8.20 -7.49 3.83
C VAL A 189 7.31 -8.55 3.21
N THR A 190 7.79 -9.78 3.20
CA THR A 190 6.98 -10.89 2.70
C THR A 190 5.84 -11.19 3.67
N ILE A 191 4.63 -11.33 3.14
CA ILE A 191 3.50 -11.83 3.89
C ILE A 191 3.46 -13.34 3.75
N ARG A 192 3.65 -14.04 4.87
CA ARG A 192 3.58 -15.49 4.94
C ARG A 192 2.22 -15.91 5.47
N LYS A 193 1.73 -17.08 5.05
CA LYS A 193 0.40 -17.56 5.46
C LYS A 193 0.27 -17.74 6.97
N GLU A 194 1.38 -18.03 7.65
CA GLU A 194 1.44 -18.23 9.10
C GLU A 194 1.46 -16.91 9.89
N SER A 195 1.65 -15.77 9.22
CA SER A 195 1.83 -14.44 9.84
C SER A 195 1.21 -13.33 8.97
N ASP A 196 -0.02 -13.53 8.51
CA ASP A 196 -0.73 -12.62 7.61
C ASP A 196 -1.69 -11.68 8.34
N LEU A 197 -1.65 -11.64 9.67
CA LEU A 197 -2.41 -10.68 10.46
C LEU A 197 -1.76 -9.30 10.33
N LEU A 198 -2.54 -8.33 9.88
CA LEU A 198 -2.10 -6.94 9.76
C LEU A 198 -2.41 -6.16 11.04
N PRO A 199 -1.55 -5.20 11.41
CA PRO A 199 -1.89 -4.24 12.44
C PRO A 199 -3.03 -3.34 11.94
N VAL A 200 -3.72 -2.68 12.88
CA VAL A 200 -4.75 -1.70 12.54
C VAL A 200 -4.11 -0.56 11.73
N SER A 201 -4.72 -0.20 10.60
CA SER A 201 -4.23 0.92 9.77
C SER A 201 -4.38 2.23 10.53
N SER A 202 -3.52 3.21 10.26
CA SER A 202 -3.58 4.53 10.92
C SER A 202 -4.88 5.32 10.71
N GLY A 203 -5.75 4.86 9.81
CA GLY A 203 -7.06 5.42 9.50
C GLY A 203 -8.26 4.76 10.17
N ASP A 204 -8.05 3.61 10.83
CA ASP A 204 -9.10 2.77 11.41
C ASP A 204 -9.28 3.01 12.93
#